data_AF-A0A9D6QKE9-F1
#
_entry.id   AF-A0A9D6QKE9-F1
#
_cell.length_a   1.000
_cell.length_b   1.000
_cell.length_c   1.000
_cell.angle_alpha   90.00
_cell.angle_beta   90.00
_cell.angle_gamma   90.00
#
_symmetry.space_group_name_H-M   'P 1'
#
loop_
_entity.id
_entity.type
_entity.pdbx_description
1 polymer ?
#
loop_
_entity_poly.entity_id
_entity_poly.type
_entity_poly.pdbx_seq_one_letter_code
_entity_poly.pdbx_strand_id
1 'polypeptide(L)'
;MAKLNEPAQIQQLRGQIHQYEMTLKEKTRDQERMQEQIKVYRSRVEGFPLVEQQFNEILRDYSTAQGFYDDLLKNRGKAEVAGDLERRQQSEQFRVVDPPNLPVNPTFPNQLLFAGGGLGGGIGIGFAIALLLELKDKSIRTEADIEALLQLPTLALVPSVVEGSSRSRGLLSRIRKTEERALPGAGA
;
A
#
# COMPACT_ATOMS: atom_id res chain seq x y z
N MET A 1 -74.74 -69.99 81.56
CA MET A 1 -75.40 -69.34 80.40
C MET A 1 -74.96 -70.08 79.15
N ALA A 2 -75.86 -70.91 78.62
CA ALA A 2 -75.56 -71.99 77.69
C ALA A 2 -75.10 -71.48 76.32
N LYS A 3 -73.98 -72.02 75.81
CA LYS A 3 -73.66 -72.00 74.39
C LYS A 3 -74.71 -72.86 73.68
N LEU A 4 -75.74 -72.22 73.13
CA LEU A 4 -76.63 -72.87 72.17
C LEU A 4 -75.76 -73.33 71.00
N ASN A 5 -75.82 -74.62 70.70
CA ASN A 5 -75.10 -75.26 69.62
C ASN A 5 -75.60 -74.67 68.29
N GLU A 6 -74.90 -73.65 67.78
CA GLU A 6 -75.23 -73.02 66.51
C GLU A 6 -75.18 -74.09 65.40
N PRO A 7 -76.23 -74.25 64.58
CA PRO A 7 -76.24 -75.25 63.51
C PRO A 7 -75.05 -75.03 62.57
N ALA A 8 -74.43 -76.12 62.09
CA ALA A 8 -73.20 -76.11 61.29
C ALA A 8 -73.24 -75.15 60.09
N GLN A 9 -74.42 -74.87 59.55
CA GLN A 9 -74.68 -73.92 58.47
C GLN A 9 -74.31 -72.47 58.84
N ILE A 10 -74.58 -72.04 60.09
CA ILE A 10 -74.27 -70.68 60.56
C ILE A 10 -72.75 -70.49 60.72
N GLN A 11 -72.03 -71.53 61.15
CA GLN A 11 -70.57 -71.48 61.27
C GLN A 11 -69.89 -71.43 59.89
N GLN A 12 -70.39 -72.20 58.92
CA GLN A 12 -69.92 -72.15 57.53
C GLN A 12 -70.15 -70.77 56.89
N LEU A 13 -71.33 -70.19 57.10
CA LEU A 13 -71.66 -68.86 56.57
C LEU A 13 -70.79 -67.76 57.21
N ARG A 14 -70.52 -67.83 58.51
CA ARG A 14 -69.59 -66.91 59.19
C ARG A 14 -68.17 -67.00 58.62
N GLY A 15 -67.69 -68.21 58.32
CA GLY A 15 -66.42 -68.42 57.64
C GLY A 15 -66.37 -67.81 56.24
N GLN A 16 -67.44 -67.98 55.45
CA GLN A 16 -67.55 -67.37 54.11
C GLN A 16 -67.58 -65.84 54.18
N ILE A 17 -68.35 -65.25 55.10
CA ILE A 17 -68.38 -63.79 55.30
C ILE A 17 -66.98 -63.27 55.63
N HIS A 18 -66.28 -63.92 56.56
CA HIS A 18 -64.93 -63.51 56.93
C HIS A 18 -63.94 -63.62 55.75
N GLN A 19 -64.05 -64.67 54.94
CA GLN A 19 -63.24 -64.80 53.72
C GLN A 19 -63.54 -63.68 52.73
N TYR A 20 -64.83 -63.38 52.49
CA TYR A 20 -65.23 -62.28 51.60
C TYR A 20 -64.79 -60.91 52.12
N GLU A 21 -64.85 -60.66 53.44
CA GLU A 21 -64.34 -59.43 54.05
C GLU A 21 -62.82 -59.27 53.82
N MET A 22 -62.06 -60.35 53.97
CA MET A 22 -60.62 -60.35 53.71
C MET A 22 -60.30 -60.09 52.23
N THR A 23 -61.04 -60.72 51.31
CA THR A 23 -60.91 -60.48 49.86
C THR A 23 -61.29 -59.05 49.49
N LEU A 24 -62.37 -58.50 50.06
CA LEU A 24 -62.78 -57.12 49.85
C LEU A 24 -61.68 -56.15 50.29
N LYS A 25 -61.10 -56.36 51.48
CA LYS A 25 -60.01 -55.53 52.00
C LYS A 25 -58.76 -55.59 51.13
N GLU A 26 -58.41 -56.77 50.62
CA GLU A 26 -57.30 -56.94 49.68
C GLU A 26 -57.58 -56.20 48.36
N LYS A 27 -58.78 -56.37 47.78
CA LYS A 27 -59.16 -55.70 46.53
C LYS A 27 -59.24 -54.19 46.67
N THR A 28 -59.70 -53.67 47.80
CA THR A 28 -59.66 -52.22 48.09
C THR A 28 -58.22 -51.71 48.12
N ARG A 29 -57.30 -52.44 48.78
CA ARG A 29 -55.87 -52.09 48.79
C ARG A 29 -55.24 -52.16 47.41
N ASP A 30 -55.61 -53.14 46.59
CA ASP A 30 -55.16 -53.22 45.19
C ASP A 30 -55.65 -52.03 44.37
N GLN A 31 -56.92 -51.65 44.57
CA GLN A 31 -57.51 -50.50 43.90
C GLN A 31 -56.83 -49.19 44.30
N GLU A 32 -56.55 -48.99 45.59
CA GLU A 32 -55.77 -47.83 46.08
C GLU A 32 -54.38 -47.79 45.46
N ARG A 33 -53.66 -48.92 45.46
CA ARG A 33 -52.32 -49.04 44.83
C ARG A 33 -52.37 -48.74 43.33
N MET A 34 -53.39 -49.24 42.62
CA MET A 34 -53.58 -48.96 41.19
C MET A 34 -53.89 -47.48 40.93
N GLN A 35 -54.72 -46.86 41.78
CA GLN A 35 -55.03 -45.43 41.68
C GLN A 35 -53.79 -44.55 41.91
N GLU A 36 -52.94 -44.90 42.88
CA GLU A 36 -51.65 -44.24 43.11
C GLU A 36 -50.73 -44.36 41.90
N GLN A 37 -50.60 -45.56 41.32
CA GLN A 37 -49.82 -45.78 40.11
C GLN A 37 -50.34 -44.93 38.94
N ILE A 38 -51.66 -44.93 38.71
CA ILE A 38 -52.30 -44.11 37.66
C ILE A 38 -52.00 -42.63 37.89
N LYS A 39 -52.04 -42.14 39.13
CA LYS A 39 -51.72 -40.74 39.45
C LYS A 39 -50.27 -40.40 39.12
N VAL A 40 -49.33 -41.28 39.45
CA VAL A 40 -47.90 -41.10 39.09
C VAL A 40 -47.71 -41.11 37.58
N TYR A 41 -48.33 -42.04 36.84
CA TYR A 41 -48.23 -42.08 35.39
C TYR A 41 -48.87 -40.87 34.72
N ARG A 42 -50.05 -40.41 35.18
CA ARG A 42 -50.68 -39.18 34.69
C ARG A 42 -49.77 -37.97 34.87
N SER A 43 -49.18 -37.81 36.07
CA SER A 43 -48.24 -36.72 36.33
C SER A 43 -47.01 -36.77 35.42
N ARG A 44 -46.50 -37.96 35.08
CA ARG A 44 -45.39 -38.11 34.11
C ARG A 44 -45.79 -37.73 32.70
N VAL A 45 -47.00 -38.12 32.26
CA VAL A 45 -47.53 -37.77 30.94
C VAL A 45 -47.83 -36.27 30.85
N GLU A 46 -48.32 -35.65 31.91
CA GLU A 46 -48.53 -34.21 32.00
C GLU A 46 -47.22 -33.40 31.92
N GLY A 47 -46.09 -33.99 32.32
CA GLY A 47 -44.75 -33.40 32.15
C GLY A 47 -44.16 -33.53 30.74
N PHE A 48 -44.74 -34.38 29.89
CA PHE A 48 -44.23 -34.65 28.53
C PHE A 48 -44.23 -33.42 27.59
N PRO A 49 -45.28 -32.56 27.58
CA PRO A 49 -45.29 -31.36 26.73
C PRO A 49 -44.12 -30.42 27.00
N LEU A 50 -43.67 -30.30 28.26
CA LEU A 50 -42.53 -29.45 28.61
C LEU A 50 -41.21 -30.02 28.07
N VAL A 51 -41.06 -31.34 28.05
CA VAL A 51 -39.88 -32.00 27.47
C VAL A 51 -39.88 -31.83 25.95
N GLU A 52 -41.04 -31.98 25.31
CA GLU A 52 -41.20 -31.77 23.87
C GLU A 52 -40.91 -30.31 23.45
N GLN A 53 -41.36 -29.34 24.25
CA GLN A 53 -41.05 -27.93 24.04
C GLN A 53 -39.55 -27.65 24.12
N GLN A 54 -38.87 -28.15 25.16
CA GLN A 54 -37.42 -28.01 25.30
C GLN A 54 -36.66 -28.66 24.15
N PHE A 55 -37.10 -29.85 23.72
CA PHE A 55 -36.49 -30.53 22.58
C PHE A 55 -36.64 -29.73 21.29
N ASN A 56 -37.84 -29.21 21.02
CA ASN A 56 -38.09 -28.35 19.86
C ASN A 56 -37.30 -27.04 19.90
N GLU A 57 -37.12 -26.45 21.09
CA GLU A 57 -36.27 -25.29 21.28
C GLU A 57 -34.80 -25.61 20.94
N ILE A 58 -34.24 -26.69 21.47
CA ILE A 58 -32.88 -27.14 21.16
C ILE A 58 -32.71 -27.39 19.66
N LEU A 59 -33.68 -28.03 19.00
CA LEU A 59 -33.64 -28.27 17.55
C LEU A 59 -33.65 -26.97 16.75
N ARG A 60 -34.50 -26.02 17.13
CA ARG A 60 -34.57 -24.71 16.48
C ARG A 60 -33.26 -23.95 16.64
N ASP A 61 -32.70 -23.92 17.84
CA ASP A 61 -31.45 -23.23 18.14
C ASP A 61 -30.27 -23.87 17.39
N TYR A 62 -30.22 -25.20 17.34
CA TYR A 62 -29.25 -25.94 16.52
C TYR A 62 -29.36 -25.56 15.04
N SER A 63 -30.57 -25.56 14.47
CA SER A 63 -30.78 -25.21 13.06
C SER A 63 -30.38 -23.75 12.76
N THR A 64 -30.63 -22.84 13.71
CA THR A 64 -30.26 -21.42 13.58
C THR A 64 -28.74 -21.25 13.63
N ALA A 65 -28.08 -21.91 14.57
CA ALA A 65 -26.62 -21.88 14.69
C ALA A 65 -25.94 -22.47 13.46
N GLN A 66 -26.48 -23.57 12.91
CA GLN A 66 -25.98 -24.16 11.67
C GLN A 66 -26.14 -23.20 10.49
N GLY A 67 -27.30 -22.56 10.32
CA GLY A 67 -27.52 -21.57 9.27
C GLY A 67 -26.55 -20.39 9.37
N PHE A 68 -26.33 -19.87 10.58
CA PHE A 68 -25.35 -18.81 10.83
C PHE A 68 -23.92 -19.22 10.46
N TYR A 69 -23.53 -20.46 10.80
CA TYR A 69 -22.23 -21.00 10.45
C TYR A 69 -22.04 -21.07 8.93
N ASP A 70 -23.04 -21.57 8.20
CA ASP A 70 -22.99 -21.69 6.74
C ASP A 70 -22.89 -20.30 6.07
N ASP A 71 -23.61 -19.31 6.58
CA ASP A 71 -23.54 -17.94 6.07
C ASP A 71 -22.19 -17.27 6.35
N LEU A 72 -21.63 -17.48 7.54
CA LEU A 72 -20.27 -17.02 7.87
C LEU A 72 -19.23 -17.68 6.98
N LEU A 73 -19.37 -18.98 6.71
CA LEU A 73 -18.47 -19.72 5.82
C LEU A 73 -18.53 -19.18 4.39
N LYS A 74 -19.73 -18.93 3.85
CA LYS A 74 -19.93 -18.30 2.54
C LYS A 74 -19.32 -16.91 2.48
N ASN A 75 -19.56 -16.09 3.50
CA ASN A 75 -19.04 -14.72 3.55
C ASN A 75 -17.51 -14.68 3.64
N ARG A 76 -16.91 -15.61 4.38
CA ARG A 76 -15.45 -15.79 4.40
C ARG A 76 -14.91 -16.11 3.01
N GLY A 77 -15.52 -17.07 2.31
CA GLY A 77 -15.11 -17.41 0.94
C GLY A 77 -15.23 -16.23 -0.02
N LYS A 78 -16.31 -15.44 0.09
CA LYS A 78 -16.47 -14.19 -0.71
C LYS A 78 -15.40 -13.15 -0.38
N ALA A 79 -15.09 -12.94 0.89
CA ALA A 79 -14.08 -11.97 1.32
C ALA A 79 -12.68 -12.39 0.86
N GLU A 80 -12.36 -13.67 0.89
CA GLU A 80 -11.10 -14.22 0.38
C GLU A 80 -10.96 -13.98 -1.13
N VAL A 81 -11.99 -14.33 -1.91
CA VAL A 81 -12.00 -14.07 -3.36
C VAL A 81 -11.94 -12.58 -3.68
N ALA A 82 -12.66 -11.74 -2.94
CA ALA A 82 -12.62 -10.29 -3.12
C ALA A 82 -11.24 -9.72 -2.81
N GLY A 83 -10.60 -10.18 -1.72
CA GLY A 83 -9.23 -9.79 -1.36
C GLY A 83 -8.20 -10.24 -2.38
N ASP A 84 -8.32 -11.45 -2.93
CA ASP A 84 -7.45 -11.93 -4.00
C ASP A 84 -7.64 -11.12 -5.29
N LEU A 85 -8.88 -10.77 -5.64
CA LEU A 85 -9.18 -9.93 -6.78
C LEU A 85 -8.62 -8.52 -6.59
N GLU A 86 -8.76 -7.93 -5.40
CA GLU A 86 -8.17 -6.61 -5.09
C GLU A 86 -6.64 -6.64 -5.19
N ARG A 87 -5.97 -7.66 -4.64
CA ARG A 87 -4.51 -7.82 -4.77
C ARG A 87 -4.08 -7.95 -6.24
N ARG A 88 -4.82 -8.71 -7.04
CA ARG A 88 -4.58 -8.83 -8.49
C ARG A 88 -4.82 -7.50 -9.23
N GLN A 89 -5.92 -6.79 -8.93
CA GLN A 89 -6.25 -5.50 -9.56
C GLN A 89 -5.28 -4.39 -9.17
N GLN A 90 -4.82 -4.34 -7.92
CA GLN A 90 -3.76 -3.42 -7.48
C GLN A 90 -2.44 -3.69 -8.22
N SER A 91 -2.23 -4.92 -8.73
CA SER A 91 -1.05 -5.31 -9.49
C SER A 91 -1.19 -5.11 -11.00
N GLU A 92 -2.41 -4.97 -11.53
CA GLU A 92 -2.68 -4.90 -12.97
C GLU A 92 -3.72 -3.83 -13.33
N GLN A 93 -3.27 -2.58 -13.53
CA GLN A 93 -3.64 -1.73 -14.68
C GLN A 93 -3.03 -0.31 -14.57
N PHE A 94 -1.71 -0.20 -14.48
CA PHE A 94 -1.06 1.00 -15.01
C PHE A 94 -1.08 0.90 -16.54
N ARG A 95 -2.20 1.26 -17.16
CA ARG A 95 -2.24 1.44 -18.61
C ARG A 95 -1.52 2.76 -18.90
N VAL A 96 -0.31 2.67 -19.45
CA VAL A 96 0.42 3.84 -19.93
C VAL A 96 -0.40 4.43 -21.09
N VAL A 97 -1.17 5.48 -20.80
CA VAL A 97 -2.00 6.18 -21.80
C VAL A 97 -1.12 7.03 -22.72
N ASP A 98 -0.04 7.60 -22.17
CA ASP A 98 0.95 8.36 -22.92
C ASP A 98 2.35 8.09 -22.32
N PRO A 99 3.28 7.49 -23.09
CA PRO A 99 4.64 7.28 -22.61
C PRO A 99 5.36 8.62 -22.39
N PRO A 100 6.27 8.71 -21.41
CA PRO A 100 7.03 9.93 -21.16
C PRO A 100 7.84 10.34 -22.40
N ASN A 101 7.52 11.49 -22.97
CA ASN A 101 8.20 12.02 -24.14
C ASN A 101 9.43 12.83 -23.72
N LEU A 102 10.55 12.66 -24.43
CA LEU A 102 11.76 13.42 -24.14
C LEU A 102 11.57 14.88 -24.57
N PRO A 103 12.10 15.85 -23.82
CA PRO A 103 12.01 17.26 -24.20
C PRO A 103 12.77 17.49 -25.51
N VAL A 104 12.06 17.93 -26.54
CA VAL A 104 12.62 18.23 -27.88
C VAL A 104 13.57 19.43 -27.84
N ASN A 105 13.36 20.34 -26.88
CA ASN A 105 14.17 21.54 -26.72
C ASN A 105 14.75 21.62 -25.30
N PRO A 106 15.98 22.12 -25.14
CA PRO A 106 16.59 22.32 -23.83
C PRO A 106 15.79 23.36 -23.02
N THR A 107 15.37 22.99 -21.83
CA THR A 107 14.56 23.84 -20.93
C THR A 107 15.39 24.94 -20.27
N PHE A 108 16.71 24.74 -20.15
CA PHE A 108 17.64 25.72 -19.57
C PHE A 108 19.09 25.39 -19.97
N PRO A 109 19.99 26.37 -20.20
CA PRO A 109 19.75 27.80 -20.38
C PRO A 109 19.45 28.18 -21.85
N ASN A 110 18.78 29.32 -22.06
CA ASN A 110 18.56 29.89 -23.39
C ASN A 110 19.91 30.22 -24.05
N GLN A 111 20.33 29.38 -25.00
CA GLN A 111 21.66 29.43 -25.61
C GLN A 111 21.98 30.80 -26.22
N LEU A 112 20.99 31.44 -26.87
CA LEU A 112 21.15 32.77 -27.47
C LEU A 112 21.39 33.88 -26.44
N LEU A 113 20.65 33.86 -25.33
CA LEU A 113 20.81 34.84 -24.24
C LEU A 113 22.15 34.65 -23.53
N PHE A 114 22.56 33.41 -23.29
CA PHE A 114 23.84 33.12 -22.63
C PHE A 114 25.03 33.47 -23.53
N ALA A 115 24.97 33.12 -24.81
CA ALA A 115 26.02 33.47 -25.78
C ALA A 115 26.10 34.99 -25.99
N GLY A 116 24.96 35.68 -26.14
CA GLY A 116 24.90 37.12 -26.27
C GLY A 116 25.41 37.85 -25.02
N GLY A 117 25.01 37.39 -23.83
CA GLY A 117 25.47 37.93 -22.55
C GLY A 117 26.97 37.72 -22.33
N GLY A 118 27.49 36.54 -22.66
CA GLY A 118 28.92 36.25 -22.58
C GLY A 118 29.78 37.10 -23.52
N LEU A 119 29.34 37.26 -24.78
CA LEU A 119 30.03 38.09 -25.77
C LEU A 119 30.00 39.56 -25.36
N GLY A 120 28.82 40.09 -25.00
CA GLY A 120 28.68 41.48 -24.55
C GLY A 120 29.47 41.77 -23.27
N GLY A 121 29.40 40.87 -22.28
CA GLY A 121 30.16 40.98 -21.04
C GLY A 121 31.67 40.92 -21.27
N GLY A 122 32.14 40.02 -22.13
CA GLY A 122 33.55 39.89 -22.48
C GLY A 122 34.11 41.14 -23.15
N ILE A 123 33.38 41.72 -24.12
CA ILE A 123 33.78 42.99 -24.76
C ILE A 123 33.81 44.12 -23.74
N GLY A 124 32.78 44.24 -22.89
CA GLY A 124 32.70 45.28 -21.87
C GLY A 124 33.86 45.22 -20.88
N ILE A 125 34.18 44.02 -20.37
CA ILE A 125 35.31 43.81 -19.47
C ILE A 125 36.64 44.09 -20.19
N GLY A 126 36.80 43.62 -21.43
CA GLY A 126 38.02 43.86 -22.22
C GLY A 126 38.28 45.35 -22.42
N PHE A 127 37.27 46.13 -22.80
CA PHE A 127 37.36 47.59 -22.91
C PHE A 127 37.66 48.26 -21.57
N ALA A 128 36.99 47.83 -20.50
CA ALA A 128 37.24 48.38 -19.16
C ALA A 128 38.69 48.16 -18.71
N ILE A 129 39.25 46.97 -18.95
CA ILE A 129 40.65 46.67 -18.64
C ILE A 129 41.59 47.50 -19.52
N ALA A 130 41.34 47.59 -20.83
CA ALA A 130 42.15 48.39 -21.74
C ALA A 130 42.19 49.87 -21.31
N LEU A 131 41.04 50.45 -20.97
CA LEU A 131 40.95 51.82 -20.44
C LEU A 131 41.68 51.98 -19.11
N LEU A 132 41.56 51.02 -18.19
CA LEU A 132 42.30 51.06 -16.93
C LEU A 132 43.82 50.97 -17.12
N LEU A 133 44.27 50.19 -18.10
CA LEU A 133 45.68 50.09 -18.45
C LEU A 133 46.17 51.40 -19.08
N GLU A 134 45.38 51.99 -19.99
CA GLU A 134 45.69 53.29 -20.61
C GLU A 134 45.76 54.41 -19.57
N LEU A 135 44.78 54.50 -18.67
CA LEU A 135 44.77 55.50 -17.59
C LEU A 135 45.94 55.33 -16.60
N LYS A 136 46.49 54.12 -16.49
CA LYS A 136 47.68 53.84 -15.67
C LYS A 136 48.98 54.01 -16.44
N ASP A 137 48.95 54.04 -17.77
CA ASP A 137 50.13 54.30 -18.58
C ASP A 137 50.48 55.79 -18.49
N LYS A 138 51.64 56.09 -17.90
CA LYS A 138 52.20 57.45 -17.83
C LYS A 138 53.25 57.66 -18.92
N SER A 139 53.20 56.88 -20.00
CA SER A 139 54.11 57.04 -21.14
C SER A 139 53.68 58.25 -21.96
N ILE A 140 54.56 59.26 -22.04
CA ILE A 140 54.41 60.40 -22.94
C ILE A 140 54.63 59.90 -24.36
N ARG A 141 53.59 59.88 -25.20
CA ARG A 141 53.69 59.42 -26.60
C ARG A 141 53.21 60.46 -27.60
N THR A 142 52.37 61.39 -27.15
CA THR A 142 51.73 62.38 -28.01
C THR A 142 52.22 63.78 -27.67
N GLU A 143 52.22 64.69 -28.65
CA GLU A 143 52.55 66.11 -28.45
C GLU A 143 51.74 66.72 -27.30
N ALA A 144 50.45 66.37 -27.22
CA ALA A 144 49.55 66.79 -26.15
C ALA A 144 50.01 66.33 -24.75
N ASP A 145 50.68 65.18 -24.63
CA ASP A 145 51.18 64.68 -23.33
C ASP A 145 52.40 65.51 -22.86
N ILE A 146 53.24 65.96 -23.79
CA ILE A 146 54.40 66.83 -23.52
C ILE A 146 53.92 68.22 -23.09
N GLU A 147 52.98 68.79 -23.83
CA GLU A 147 52.41 70.11 -23.55
C GLU A 147 51.62 70.11 -22.24
N ALA A 148 50.85 69.05 -21.95
CA ALA A 148 50.11 68.94 -20.70
C ALA A 148 51.02 68.79 -19.46
N LEU A 149 52.16 68.10 -19.58
CA LEU A 149 53.08 67.88 -18.46
C LEU A 149 54.01 69.07 -18.21
N LEU A 150 54.54 69.70 -19.27
CA LEU A 150 55.56 70.75 -19.19
C LEU A 150 55.01 72.17 -19.40
N GLN A 151 53.75 72.33 -19.83
CA GLN A 151 53.07 73.61 -20.12
C GLN A 151 53.83 74.51 -21.11
N LEU A 152 54.63 73.91 -22.00
CA LEU A 152 55.47 74.60 -22.98
C LEU A 152 55.08 74.11 -24.39
N PRO A 153 54.95 75.01 -25.39
CA PRO A 153 54.59 74.62 -26.75
C PRO A 153 55.71 73.80 -27.39
N THR A 154 55.34 72.72 -28.09
CA THR A 154 56.31 71.85 -28.77
C THR A 154 56.88 72.53 -30.03
N LEU A 155 58.21 72.67 -30.11
CA LEU A 155 58.88 73.46 -31.16
C LEU A 155 59.36 72.64 -32.38
N ALA A 156 59.68 71.36 -32.20
CA ALA A 156 60.10 70.46 -33.28
C ALA A 156 60.01 69.00 -32.84
N LEU A 157 59.64 68.10 -33.75
CA LEU A 157 59.61 66.65 -33.54
C LEU A 157 60.80 66.00 -34.23
N VAL A 158 61.61 65.26 -33.48
CA VAL A 158 62.74 64.51 -34.05
C VAL A 158 62.31 63.05 -34.21
N PRO A 159 62.15 62.55 -35.44
CA PRO A 159 61.79 61.15 -35.65
C PRO A 159 62.96 60.25 -35.27
N SER A 160 62.73 59.31 -34.34
CA SER A 160 63.67 58.22 -34.07
C SER A 160 63.48 57.13 -35.14
N VAL A 161 64.45 57.02 -36.05
CA VAL A 161 64.52 55.87 -36.96
C VAL A 161 65.06 54.69 -36.16
N VAL A 162 64.16 53.89 -35.62
CA VAL A 162 64.50 52.58 -35.05
C VAL A 162 64.82 51.65 -36.21
N GLU A 163 66.09 51.35 -36.40
CA GLU A 163 66.59 50.41 -37.40
C GLU A 163 66.01 49.02 -37.11
N GLY A 164 65.28 48.48 -38.07
CA GLY A 164 64.49 47.26 -37.91
C GLY A 164 65.36 46.07 -37.53
N SER A 165 65.27 45.65 -36.26
CA SER A 165 65.75 44.33 -35.87
C SER A 165 64.80 43.27 -36.43
N SER A 166 65.08 42.86 -37.68
CA SER A 166 64.61 41.60 -38.23
C SER A 166 65.27 40.48 -37.43
N ARG A 167 64.60 40.04 -36.37
CA ARG A 167 64.95 38.83 -35.62
C ARG A 167 63.83 37.81 -35.76
N SER A 168 63.98 37.00 -36.81
CA SER A 168 63.74 35.56 -36.86
C SER A 168 63.19 34.92 -35.58
N ARG A 169 62.08 34.20 -35.71
CA ARG A 169 62.13 32.72 -35.70
C ARG A 169 60.80 32.08 -36.06
N GLY A 170 60.88 31.16 -37.02
CA GLY A 170 59.78 30.36 -37.51
C GLY A 170 59.16 29.48 -36.42
N LEU A 171 57.83 29.40 -36.46
CA LEU A 171 57.05 28.53 -35.59
C LEU A 171 56.07 27.64 -36.37
N LEU A 172 56.21 27.52 -37.70
CA LEU A 172 55.24 26.81 -38.55
C LEU A 172 55.90 25.96 -39.64
N SER A 173 56.71 24.97 -39.26
CA SER A 173 57.10 23.90 -40.21
C SER A 173 57.18 22.49 -39.61
N ARG A 174 56.58 22.24 -38.45
CA ARG A 174 56.65 20.92 -37.78
C ARG A 174 55.36 20.09 -37.70
N ILE A 175 54.36 20.32 -38.57
CA ILE A 175 53.13 19.49 -38.55
C ILE A 175 52.68 19.03 -39.95
N ARG A 176 53.59 18.63 -40.84
CA ARG A 176 53.15 17.91 -42.05
C ARG A 176 54.21 16.99 -42.64
N LYS A 177 54.56 15.92 -41.92
CA LYS A 177 55.14 14.73 -42.56
C LYS A 177 54.96 13.47 -41.71
N THR A 178 53.72 13.02 -41.59
CA THR A 178 53.37 11.65 -41.18
C THR A 178 51.98 11.36 -41.70
N GLU A 179 51.91 10.79 -42.91
CA GLU A 179 50.97 9.75 -43.32
C GLU A 179 51.14 9.52 -44.83
N GLU A 180 52.15 8.73 -45.18
CA GLU A 180 52.17 8.06 -46.49
C GLU A 180 52.88 6.70 -46.31
N ARG A 181 52.13 5.73 -45.74
CA ARG A 181 52.51 4.31 -45.77
C ARG A 181 51.30 3.39 -45.58
N ALA A 182 50.50 3.23 -46.63
CA ALA A 182 49.55 2.13 -46.90
C ALA A 182 48.82 2.51 -48.21
N LEU A 183 48.77 1.77 -49.33
CA LEU A 183 49.06 0.38 -49.68
C LEU A 183 49.38 0.31 -51.20
N PRO A 184 50.23 -0.61 -51.68
CA PRO A 184 50.29 -0.95 -53.10
C PRO A 184 49.21 -1.98 -53.48
N GLY A 185 48.39 -1.61 -54.47
CA GLY A 185 47.80 -2.44 -55.53
C GLY A 185 47.24 -3.84 -55.24
N ALA A 186 45.93 -3.98 -55.46
CA ALA A 186 45.37 -5.15 -56.13
C ALA A 186 44.14 -4.70 -56.95
N GLY A 187 44.32 -4.58 -58.26
CA GLY A 187 43.24 -4.50 -59.23
C GLY A 187 43.22 -5.79 -60.05
N ALA A 188 42.07 -6.43 -60.11
CA ALA A 188 41.47 -7.19 -61.21
C ALA A 188 40.17 -7.83 -60.69
#